data_AF-C9YVB1-F1
#
_entry.id   AF-C9YVB1-F1
#
_cell.length_a   1.000
_cell.length_b   1.000
_cell.length_c   1.000
_cell.angle_alpha   90.00
_cell.angle_beta   90.00
_cell.angle_gamma   90.00
#
_symmetry.space_group_name_H-M   'P 1'
#
loop_
_entity.id
_entity.type
_entity.pdbx_description
1 polymer ?
#
loop_
_entity_poly.entity_id
_entity_poly.type
_entity_poly.pdbx_seq_one_letter_code
_entity_poly.pdbx_strand_id
1 'polypeptide(L)' 'MPVKTLYQWKYRGIGPNVHKVGRHLRYRWPEVDAWVNAQSAYDLTA' A
#
# COMPACT_ATOMS: atom_id res chain seq x y z
N MET A 1 5.66 -9.90 3.82
CA MET A 1 5.60 -8.44 4.08
C MET A 1 5.41 -8.20 5.57
N PRO A 2 6.28 -7.44 6.24
CA PRO A 2 6.13 -7.14 7.67
C PRO A 2 4.87 -6.28 7.91
N VAL A 3 3.99 -6.77 8.78
CA VAL A 3 2.68 -6.14 9.09
C VAL A 3 2.83 -4.71 9.62
N LYS A 4 3.92 -4.41 10.32
CA LYS A 4 4.23 -3.05 10.83
C LYS A 4 4.29 -2.00 9.73
N THR A 5 4.82 -2.33 8.56
CA THR A 5 4.96 -1.40 7.44
C THR A 5 3.61 -1.00 6.87
N LEU A 6 2.66 -1.94 6.76
CA LEU A 6 1.29 -1.66 6.32
C LEU A 6 0.54 -0.74 7.28
N TYR A 7 0.75 -0.89 8.59
CA TYR A 7 0.18 0.03 9.58
C TYR A 7 0.78 1.44 9.46
N GLN A 8 2.09 1.52 9.21
CA GLN A 8 2.78 2.80 9.04
C GLN A 8 2.32 3.55 7.79
N TRP A 9 2.05 2.85 6.69
CA TRP A 9 1.45 3.39 5.46
C TRP A 9 0.06 3.97 5.70
N LYS A 10 -0.82 3.20 6.37
CA LYS A 10 -2.14 3.69 6.76
C LYS A 10 -2.07 4.94 7.65
N TYR A 11 -1.12 4.99 8.59
CA TYR A 11 -0.94 6.14 9.46
C TYR A 11 -0.46 7.38 8.70
N ARG A 12 0.45 7.21 7.74
CA ARG A 12 1.00 8.29 6.92
C ARG A 12 0.09 8.74 5.78
N GLY A 13 -1.00 8.02 5.51
CA GLY A 13 -1.88 8.28 4.35
C GLY A 13 -1.21 7.97 3.01
N ILE A 14 -0.10 7.21 3.04
CA ILE A 14 0.70 6.85 1.86
C ILE A 14 0.56 5.35 1.70
N GLY A 15 -0.02 4.87 0.61
CA GLY A 15 -0.13 3.43 0.40
C GLY A 15 -1.12 3.01 -0.69
N PRO A 16 -1.22 1.69 -0.92
CA PRO A 16 -2.17 1.11 -1.85
C PRO A 16 -3.61 1.26 -1.35
N ASN A 17 -4.56 1.19 -2.29
CA ASN A 17 -5.97 1.31 -1.99
C ASN A 17 -6.40 0.30 -0.92
N VAL A 18 -7.14 0.80 0.07
CA VAL A 18 -7.65 0.01 1.18
C VAL A 18 -9.09 -0.35 0.91
N HIS A 19 -9.39 -1.65 0.96
CA HIS A 19 -10.76 -2.14 0.86
C HIS A 19 -11.34 -2.36 2.25
N LYS A 20 -12.46 -1.69 2.54
CA LYS A 20 -13.19 -1.89 3.78
C LYS A 20 -14.09 -3.12 3.65
N VAL A 21 -13.72 -4.21 4.30
CA VAL A 21 -14.51 -5.44 4.35
C VAL A 21 -15.02 -5.63 5.77
N GLY A 22 -16.23 -5.12 6.02
CA GLY A 22 -16.82 -5.09 7.37
C GLY A 22 -15.98 -4.26 8.34
N ARG A 23 -15.55 -4.89 9.44
CA ARG A 23 -14.67 -4.28 10.46
C ARG A 23 -13.18 -4.30 10.07
N HIS A 24 -12.81 -5.06 9.04
CA HIS A 24 -11.41 -5.25 8.65
C HIS A 24 -11.07 -4.45 7.39
N LEU A 25 -9.88 -3.86 7.41
CA LEU A 25 -9.27 -3.28 6.23
C LEU A 25 -8.45 -4.37 5.56
N ARG A 26 -8.73 -4.63 4.29
CA ARG A 26 -8.01 -5.60 3.47
C ARG A 26 -7.30 -4.89 2.34
N TYR A 27 -6.10 -5.37 2.06
CA TYR A 27 -5.32 -4.97 0.90
C TYR A 27 -5.40 -6.09 -0.12
N ARG A 28 -5.69 -5.73 -1.37
CA ARG A 28 -5.61 -6.69 -2.47
C ARG A 28 -4.18 -6.70 -2.99
N TRP A 29 -3.60 -7.90 -3.08
CA TRP A 29 -2.27 -8.10 -3.66
C TRP A 29 -2.02 -7.37 -4.99
N PRO A 30 -2.90 -7.43 -6.02
CA PRO A 30 -2.66 -6.72 -7.28
C PRO A 30 -2.60 -5.19 -7.14
N GLU A 31 -3.28 -4.60 -6.16
CA GLU A 31 -3.23 -3.16 -5.91
C GLU A 31 -2.00 -2.74 -5.12
N VAL A 32 -1.54 -3.61 -4.21
CA VAL A 32 -0.23 -3.45 -3.56
C VAL A 32 0.86 -3.48 -4.61
N ASP A 33 0.81 -4.44 -5.53
CA ASP A 33 1.79 -4.60 -6.60
C ASP A 33 1.80 -3.40 -7.54
N ALA A 34 0.63 -2.95 -8.01
CA ALA A 34 0.51 -1.75 -8.84
C ALA A 34 1.04 -0.49 -8.14
N TRP A 35 0.77 -0.32 -6.85
CA TRP A 35 1.26 0.82 -6.08
C TRP A 35 2.80 0.78 -5.90
N VAL A 36 3.37 -0.40 -5.61
CA VAL A 36 4.83 -0.57 -5.51
C VAL A 36 5.49 -0.30 -6.86
N ASN A 37 4.93 -0.81 -7.96
CA ASN A 37 5.43 -0.54 -9.31
C ASN A 37 5.40 0.96 -9.64
N ALA A 38 4.32 1.66 -9.29
CA ALA A 38 4.21 3.11 -9.49
C ALA A 38 5.23 3.90 -8.65
N GLN A 39 5.52 3.49 -7.42
CA GLN A 39 6.53 4.12 -6.57
C GLN A 39 7.96 3.81 -7.03
N SER A 40 8.25 2.58 -7.48
CA SER A 40 9.56 2.22 -8.02
C SER A 40 9.88 3.00 -9.30
N ALA A 41 8.88 3.30 -10.12
CA ALA A 41 9.05 4.17 -11.28
C ALA A 41 9.32 5.62 -10.88
N TYR A 42 8.79 6.06 -9.74
CA TYR A 42 8.99 7.42 -9.21
C TYR A 42 10.41 7.64 -8.66
N ASP A 43 11.05 6.57 -8.15
CA ASP A 43 12.39 6.61 -7.52
C ASP A 43 13.55 6.57 -8.54
N LEU A 44 13.30 6.14 -9.78
CA LEU A 44 14.33 6.09 -10.84
C LEU A 44 14.50 7.42 -11.61
N THR A 45 13.74 8.45 -11.23
CA THR A 45 13.80 9.81 -11.80
C THR A 45 13.93 10.87 -10.72
N ALA A 46 14.83 10.67 -9.75
CA ALA A 46 15.20 11.65 -8.74
C ALA A 46 16.70 11.99 -8.81
#